data_AF-A0A9P0ENK5-F1
#
_entry.id   AF-A0A9P0ENK5-F1
#
_cell.length_a   1.000
_cell.length_b   1.000
_cell.length_c   1.000
_cell.angle_alpha   90.00
_cell.angle_beta   90.00
_cell.angle_gamma   90.00
#
_symmetry.space_group_name_H-M   'P 1'
#
loop_
_entity.id
_entity.type
_entity.pdbx_description
1 polymer ?
#
loop_
_entity_poly.entity_id
_entity_poly.type
_entity_poly.pdbx_seq_one_letter_code
_entity_poly.pdbx_strand_id
1 'polypeptide(L)'
;MVRRGIYCAVTLLAVSGYVSNAQTPPEPYLHVPEDRQLAWHGLEYYAFVHFGHNTFTGEEWGRSQSPPDVFNPASLDTDQWAQSFANAGMRGMILTAKHHDGMTLWNSSTTTYKIANSAWAKNRTEQGLDSDVVRMAAESAKKYGIRFGIYLSPWDIHRDPAMPKPGLAGTIFDEPQIFGDASPGDYNELYSQQLTELLTMELSDGSQIDVFELWLDGASGSDTVQTFDWARYRDIIREHQPEAVMWGHQGVDARWVGNEDGYTLETNWHTINVTQDDARLGEQDLMVGARDGTYWTPAESDARIRDGWFWHEEEKPKAGDALMAMYLKTVGRSVALNLDVPPDKRGLIQDEDIASLIEFKELRESLLDKGILQPGANITASSVREGNSDAYGPQNLLDGRDDSYWTVNDDETTAWVEIDLGDVRPISGFIVQEHIGLGQRVGSYTIEAFVGSEYTTVVNGTSIGYKRIDVLSNTVSTSRIRLSITQSNAVPVLQGFQVLGPNDISKTSR
;
A
#
# COMPACT_ATOMS: atom_id res chain seq x y z
N MET A 1 -85.69 -1.88 15.62
CA MET A 1 -84.21 -1.97 15.74
C MET A 1 -83.63 -1.61 14.37
N VAL A 2 -83.42 -0.32 14.08
CA VAL A 2 -82.89 0.14 12.78
C VAL A 2 -82.00 1.38 12.98
N ARG A 3 -80.82 1.28 12.34
CA ARG A 3 -79.78 2.26 12.00
C ARG A 3 -80.16 3.74 11.96
N ARG A 4 -79.21 4.60 12.38
CA ARG A 4 -78.88 5.88 11.71
C ARG A 4 -77.37 6.11 11.77
N GLY A 5 -76.77 6.42 10.62
CA GLY A 5 -75.37 6.80 10.47
C GLY A 5 -75.17 8.31 10.58
N ILE A 6 -73.95 8.72 10.90
CA ILE A 6 -73.46 10.10 10.81
C ILE A 6 -72.10 10.02 10.12
N TYR A 7 -71.97 10.70 8.97
CA TYR A 7 -70.72 10.92 8.26
C TYR A 7 -70.03 12.14 8.88
N CYS A 8 -68.79 11.99 9.32
CA CYS A 8 -67.89 13.10 9.66
C CYS A 8 -66.88 13.27 8.53
N ALA A 9 -66.89 14.43 7.89
CA ALA A 9 -65.90 14.84 6.91
C ALA A 9 -64.56 15.10 7.63
N VAL A 10 -63.49 14.45 7.16
CA VAL A 10 -62.11 14.74 7.57
C VAL A 10 -61.47 15.59 6.48
N THR A 11 -61.08 16.80 6.86
CA THR A 11 -60.37 17.76 6.03
C THR A 11 -58.94 17.26 5.79
N LEU A 12 -58.55 17.01 4.54
CA LEU A 12 -57.15 16.74 4.17
C LEU A 12 -56.35 18.05 4.29
N LEU A 13 -55.44 18.10 5.26
CA LEU A 13 -54.32 19.03 5.27
C LEU A 13 -53.21 18.44 4.38
N ALA A 14 -52.97 19.05 3.23
CA ALA A 14 -51.81 18.76 2.40
C ALA A 14 -50.55 19.28 3.12
N VAL A 15 -49.77 18.37 3.70
CA VAL A 15 -48.40 18.67 4.12
C VAL A 15 -47.54 18.64 2.87
N SER A 16 -47.21 19.82 2.34
CA SER A 16 -46.14 19.97 1.35
C SER A 16 -44.81 19.64 2.04
N GLY A 17 -44.38 18.39 1.91
CA GLY A 17 -43.04 17.98 2.28
C GLY A 17 -42.03 18.73 1.41
N TYR A 18 -41.15 19.50 2.04
CA TYR A 18 -39.91 19.92 1.42
C TYR A 18 -39.10 18.65 1.17
N VAL A 19 -39.10 18.16 -0.07
CA VAL A 19 -38.04 17.28 -0.54
C VAL A 19 -36.83 18.18 -0.68
N SER A 20 -35.96 18.20 0.34
CA SER A 20 -34.59 18.64 0.13
C SER A 20 -34.01 17.70 -0.92
N ASN A 21 -33.95 18.12 -2.19
CA ASN A 21 -33.12 17.44 -3.16
C ASN A 21 -31.70 17.51 -2.59
N ALA A 22 -31.22 16.40 -2.02
CA ALA A 22 -29.80 16.23 -1.78
C ALA A 22 -29.13 16.45 -3.14
N GLN A 23 -28.24 17.44 -3.20
CA GLN A 23 -27.60 17.82 -4.45
C GLN A 23 -26.74 16.69 -4.99
N THR A 24 -26.75 16.52 -6.30
CA THR A 24 -26.05 15.40 -6.94
C THR A 24 -24.54 15.64 -6.91
N PRO A 25 -23.75 14.71 -6.33
CA PRO A 25 -22.30 14.76 -6.43
C PRO A 25 -21.86 14.62 -7.90
N PRO A 26 -20.61 15.00 -8.25
CA PRO A 26 -20.05 14.68 -9.55
C PRO A 26 -20.13 13.17 -9.80
N GLU A 27 -20.48 12.77 -11.03
CA GLU A 27 -20.41 11.36 -11.41
C GLU A 27 -18.97 10.83 -11.31
N PRO A 28 -18.78 9.55 -10.94
CA PRO A 28 -17.47 8.89 -11.00
C PRO A 28 -16.80 9.08 -12.37
N TYR A 29 -15.50 9.35 -12.36
CA TYR A 29 -14.73 9.50 -13.60
C TYR A 29 -14.14 8.17 -14.03
N LEU A 30 -14.70 7.58 -15.11
CA LEU A 30 -14.26 6.32 -15.70
C LEU A 30 -14.19 5.18 -14.65
N HIS A 31 -12.99 4.81 -14.25
CA HIS A 31 -12.72 3.72 -13.30
C HIS A 31 -12.33 4.30 -11.95
N VAL A 32 -12.88 3.71 -10.89
CA VAL A 32 -12.70 4.12 -9.49
C VAL A 32 -12.15 2.95 -8.67
N PRO A 33 -11.47 3.21 -7.55
CA PRO A 33 -11.04 2.15 -6.64
C PRO A 33 -12.26 1.39 -6.10
N GLU A 34 -12.11 0.08 -5.99
CA GLU A 34 -12.95 -0.73 -5.10
C GLU A 34 -12.68 -0.35 -3.64
N ASP A 35 -13.61 -0.63 -2.72
CA ASP A 35 -13.48 -0.30 -1.29
C ASP A 35 -12.16 -0.82 -0.68
N ARG A 36 -11.75 -2.04 -1.06
CA ARG A 36 -10.48 -2.65 -0.67
C ARG A 36 -9.25 -1.84 -1.11
N GLN A 37 -9.27 -1.29 -2.33
CA GLN A 37 -8.18 -0.49 -2.89
C GLN A 37 -8.15 0.90 -2.25
N LEU A 38 -9.32 1.47 -1.96
CA LEU A 38 -9.43 2.73 -1.23
C LEU A 38 -8.87 2.60 0.19
N ALA A 39 -9.20 1.50 0.89
CA ALA A 39 -8.63 1.18 2.20
C ALA A 39 -7.11 0.96 2.13
N TRP A 40 -6.64 0.31 1.07
CA TRP A 40 -5.21 0.08 0.82
C TRP A 40 -4.43 1.38 0.56
N HIS A 41 -4.98 2.32 -0.22
CA HIS A 41 -4.38 3.65 -0.39
C HIS A 41 -4.15 4.35 0.96
N GLY A 42 -5.07 4.17 1.91
CA GLY A 42 -4.97 4.70 3.27
C GLY A 42 -3.88 4.11 4.16
N LEU A 43 -3.21 3.02 3.72
CA LEU A 43 -2.08 2.46 4.44
C LEU A 43 -0.80 3.26 4.18
N GLU A 44 -0.57 3.68 2.94
CA GLU A 44 0.57 4.45 2.42
C GLU A 44 1.96 3.84 2.61
N TYR A 45 2.27 3.29 3.78
CA TYR A 45 3.59 2.82 4.19
C TYR A 45 3.49 1.60 5.11
N TYR A 46 4.12 0.50 4.71
CA TYR A 46 4.12 -0.77 5.44
C TYR A 46 5.42 -1.55 5.21
N ALA A 47 5.64 -2.59 6.02
CA ALA A 47 6.83 -3.41 5.98
C ALA A 47 6.71 -4.59 5.00
N PHE A 48 7.83 -4.94 4.40
CA PHE A 48 8.07 -6.28 3.87
C PHE A 48 9.03 -7.02 4.80
N VAL A 49 8.87 -8.34 4.93
CA VAL A 49 9.70 -9.17 5.81
C VAL A 49 10.17 -10.39 5.05
N HIS A 50 11.38 -10.31 4.49
CA HIS A 50 12.10 -11.46 3.96
C HIS A 50 12.85 -12.19 5.07
N PHE A 51 12.34 -13.36 5.43
CA PHE A 51 12.93 -14.22 6.45
C PHE A 51 12.72 -15.69 6.09
N GLY A 52 13.74 -16.53 6.26
CA GLY A 52 13.60 -17.95 5.90
C GLY A 52 14.95 -18.63 5.72
N HIS A 53 14.98 -19.69 4.91
CA HIS A 53 16.18 -20.47 4.59
C HIS A 53 17.36 -19.57 4.18
N ASN A 54 17.07 -18.58 3.34
CA ASN A 54 18.03 -17.63 2.78
C ASN A 54 18.77 -16.77 3.81
N THR A 55 18.11 -16.38 4.92
CA THR A 55 18.75 -15.69 6.05
C THR A 55 19.89 -16.52 6.65
N PHE A 56 19.77 -17.85 6.63
CA PHE A 56 20.75 -18.75 7.24
C PHE A 56 21.82 -19.21 6.26
N THR A 57 21.51 -19.28 4.96
CA THR A 57 22.48 -19.64 3.91
C THR A 57 23.26 -18.44 3.35
N GLY A 58 22.81 -17.21 3.59
CA GLY A 58 23.43 -16.00 3.03
C GLY A 58 23.16 -15.87 1.53
N GLU A 59 22.01 -16.37 1.06
CA GLU A 59 21.58 -16.29 -0.33
C GLU A 59 20.45 -15.27 -0.47
N GLU A 60 20.43 -14.47 -1.54
CA GLU A 60 19.24 -13.69 -1.91
C GLU A 60 18.19 -14.59 -2.56
N TRP A 61 18.63 -15.40 -3.53
CA TRP A 61 17.84 -16.43 -4.20
C TRP A 61 18.34 -17.81 -3.81
N GLY A 62 17.72 -18.39 -2.80
CA GLY A 62 18.05 -19.71 -2.27
C GLY A 62 17.92 -20.83 -3.28
N ARG A 63 18.99 -21.61 -3.43
CA ARG A 63 19.02 -22.74 -4.37
C ARG A 63 18.40 -24.03 -3.83
N SER A 64 17.80 -24.00 -2.64
CA SER A 64 17.22 -25.16 -1.93
C SER A 64 18.18 -26.35 -1.80
N GLN A 65 19.46 -26.09 -1.49
CA GLN A 65 20.49 -27.15 -1.44
C GLN A 65 20.64 -27.79 -0.05
N SER A 66 19.96 -27.27 0.96
CA SER A 66 20.11 -27.71 2.35
C SER A 66 18.77 -28.16 2.93
N PRO A 67 18.75 -29.17 3.82
CA PRO A 67 17.55 -29.53 4.56
C PRO A 67 16.97 -28.34 5.36
N PRO A 68 15.67 -28.36 5.73
CA PRO A 68 15.04 -27.32 6.56
C PRO A 68 15.74 -27.07 7.91
N ASP A 69 16.61 -27.95 8.39
CA ASP A 69 17.43 -27.76 9.59
C ASP A 69 18.37 -26.56 9.53
N VAL A 70 18.63 -26.01 8.33
CA VAL A 70 19.36 -24.75 8.21
C VAL A 70 18.61 -23.58 8.86
N PHE A 71 17.28 -23.64 8.90
CA PHE A 71 16.44 -22.68 9.60
C PHE A 71 16.49 -22.95 11.10
N ASN A 72 17.24 -22.11 11.83
CA ASN A 72 17.46 -22.29 13.26
C ASN A 72 17.62 -20.95 14.00
N PRO A 73 16.58 -20.09 14.06
CA PRO A 73 16.66 -18.83 14.77
C PRO A 73 16.75 -19.06 16.28
N ALA A 74 17.76 -18.43 16.90
CA ALA A 74 18.05 -18.59 18.32
C ALA A 74 16.98 -17.95 19.23
N SER A 75 16.36 -16.86 18.80
CA SER A 75 15.49 -16.01 19.62
C SER A 75 14.36 -15.39 18.80
N LEU A 76 13.77 -16.15 17.87
CA LEU A 76 12.68 -15.67 17.01
C LEU A 76 11.59 -14.98 17.82
N ASP A 77 11.30 -13.72 17.49
CA ASP A 77 10.29 -12.91 18.15
C ASP A 77 9.54 -12.04 17.13
N THR A 78 8.39 -12.52 16.67
CA THR A 78 7.52 -11.78 15.73
C THR A 78 6.81 -10.61 16.39
N ASP A 79 6.70 -10.60 17.73
CA ASP A 79 6.17 -9.45 18.46
C ASP A 79 7.15 -8.27 18.38
N GLN A 80 8.46 -8.55 18.46
CA GLN A 80 9.50 -7.54 18.26
C GLN A 80 9.42 -6.93 16.86
N TRP A 81 9.11 -7.71 15.82
CA TRP A 81 8.94 -7.21 14.45
C TRP A 81 7.74 -6.25 14.37
N ALA A 82 6.56 -6.74 14.72
CA ALA A 82 5.32 -5.98 14.61
C ALA A 82 5.33 -4.73 15.49
N GLN A 83 5.89 -4.81 16.71
CA GLN A 83 6.06 -3.66 17.58
C GLN A 83 7.01 -2.61 16.98
N SER A 84 8.12 -3.05 16.37
CA SER A 84 9.09 -2.13 15.77
C SER A 84 8.47 -1.39 14.58
N PHE A 85 7.74 -2.09 13.72
CA PHE A 85 7.04 -1.51 12.57
C PHE A 85 5.93 -0.54 13.00
N ALA A 86 5.11 -0.92 13.97
CA ALA A 86 4.08 -0.04 14.54
C ALA A 86 4.70 1.22 15.14
N ASN A 87 5.79 1.08 15.92
CA ASN A 87 6.51 2.22 16.51
C ASN A 87 7.10 3.14 15.45
N ALA A 88 7.56 2.59 14.32
CA ALA A 88 8.05 3.31 13.15
C ALA A 88 6.93 3.91 12.28
N GLY A 89 5.65 3.72 12.63
CA GLY A 89 4.49 4.28 11.93
C GLY A 89 4.08 3.52 10.67
N MET A 90 4.56 2.29 10.46
CA MET A 90 4.08 1.40 9.40
C MET A 90 2.67 0.90 9.73
N ARG A 91 1.82 0.76 8.71
CA ARG A 91 0.40 0.38 8.86
C ARG A 91 0.14 -1.11 8.64
N GLY A 92 1.14 -1.85 8.19
CA GLY A 92 1.06 -3.30 7.94
C GLY A 92 2.44 -3.93 7.85
N MET A 93 2.46 -5.26 7.76
CA MET A 93 3.63 -6.04 7.37
C MET A 93 3.23 -7.21 6.47
N ILE A 94 4.03 -7.47 5.43
CA ILE A 94 3.89 -8.61 4.52
C ILE A 94 5.03 -9.59 4.83
N LEU A 95 4.73 -10.86 5.07
CA LEU A 95 5.76 -11.89 5.33
C LEU A 95 5.94 -12.81 4.12
N THR A 96 7.19 -13.12 3.78
CA THR A 96 7.53 -14.20 2.84
C THR A 96 7.20 -15.57 3.43
N ALA A 97 5.94 -16.01 3.33
CA ALA A 97 5.51 -17.32 3.81
C ALA A 97 6.23 -18.47 3.08
N LYS A 98 6.54 -18.26 1.80
CA LYS A 98 7.43 -19.10 0.99
C LYS A 98 8.14 -18.21 -0.04
N HIS A 99 9.48 -18.17 -0.01
CA HIS A 99 10.28 -17.49 -1.02
C HIS A 99 10.56 -18.41 -2.23
N HIS A 100 11.32 -17.94 -3.24
CA HIS A 100 11.66 -18.74 -4.42
C HIS A 100 12.32 -20.08 -4.08
N ASP A 101 13.00 -20.19 -2.94
CA ASP A 101 13.64 -21.44 -2.50
C ASP A 101 12.65 -22.59 -2.29
N GLY A 102 11.35 -22.31 -2.15
CA GLY A 102 10.28 -23.29 -1.97
C GLY A 102 10.05 -23.76 -0.54
N MET A 103 10.84 -23.30 0.45
CA MET A 103 10.66 -23.72 1.84
C MET A 103 9.48 -22.99 2.48
N THR A 104 8.50 -23.73 2.98
CA THR A 104 7.33 -23.13 3.63
C THR A 104 7.58 -22.82 5.11
N LEU A 105 7.17 -21.63 5.55
CA LEU A 105 7.26 -21.15 6.93
C LEU A 105 6.03 -21.47 7.80
N TRP A 106 5.08 -22.22 7.24
CA TRP A 106 3.93 -22.79 7.95
C TRP A 106 3.95 -24.31 7.81
N ASN A 107 3.10 -25.02 8.56
CA ASN A 107 3.05 -26.48 8.47
C ASN A 107 2.23 -26.98 7.27
N SER A 108 2.64 -26.67 6.04
CA SER A 108 1.90 -27.07 4.82
C SER A 108 1.75 -28.58 4.69
N SER A 109 0.60 -29.07 4.20
CA SER A 109 0.38 -30.49 3.93
C SER A 109 0.94 -30.96 2.58
N THR A 110 1.31 -30.01 1.71
CA THR A 110 1.65 -30.26 0.30
C THR A 110 3.13 -30.56 0.04
N THR A 111 3.99 -30.29 1.02
CA THR A 111 5.44 -30.50 0.93
C THR A 111 6.04 -30.94 2.27
N THR A 112 7.10 -31.72 2.17
CA THR A 112 8.03 -32.05 3.23
C THR A 112 9.11 -30.98 3.42
N TYR A 113 9.33 -30.10 2.43
CA TYR A 113 10.29 -29.01 2.50
C TYR A 113 9.69 -27.79 3.22
N LYS A 114 9.55 -27.95 4.54
CA LYS A 114 8.88 -27.02 5.44
C LYS A 114 9.59 -26.94 6.78
N ILE A 115 9.48 -25.79 7.45
CA ILE A 115 10.13 -25.59 8.75
C ILE A 115 9.64 -26.58 9.81
N ALA A 116 8.40 -27.07 9.73
CA ALA A 116 7.85 -28.05 10.68
C ALA A 116 8.66 -29.37 10.71
N ASN A 117 9.45 -29.65 9.67
CA ASN A 117 10.34 -30.82 9.62
C ASN A 117 11.74 -30.55 10.20
N SER A 118 12.09 -29.31 10.55
CA SER A 118 13.37 -28.96 11.17
C SER A 118 13.43 -29.34 12.65
N ALA A 119 14.64 -29.50 13.17
CA ALA A 119 14.91 -29.71 14.59
C ALA A 119 14.44 -28.52 15.44
N TRP A 120 14.56 -27.31 14.91
CA TRP A 120 14.08 -26.09 15.57
C TRP A 120 12.57 -26.15 15.85
N ALA A 121 11.75 -26.48 14.85
CA ALA A 121 10.29 -26.51 15.01
C ALA A 121 9.85 -27.63 15.97
N LYS A 122 10.48 -28.81 15.83
CA LYS A 122 10.22 -29.95 16.72
C LYS A 122 10.55 -29.62 18.17
N ASN A 123 11.71 -29.01 18.42
CA ASN A 123 12.13 -28.63 19.76
C ASN A 123 11.22 -27.56 20.40
N ARG A 124 10.72 -26.60 19.61
CA ARG A 124 9.73 -25.62 20.08
C ARG A 124 8.39 -26.27 20.43
N THR A 125 7.89 -27.13 19.54
CA THR A 125 6.63 -27.85 19.75
C THR A 125 6.69 -28.74 21.00
N GLU A 126 7.82 -29.42 21.25
CA GLU A 126 8.05 -30.20 22.48
C GLU A 126 8.00 -29.35 23.76
N GLN A 127 8.34 -28.07 23.67
CA GLN A 127 8.24 -27.10 24.76
C GLN A 127 6.86 -26.43 24.87
N GLY A 128 5.90 -26.82 24.01
CA GLY A 128 4.58 -26.20 23.95
C GLY A 128 4.58 -24.80 23.33
N LEU A 129 5.63 -24.45 22.58
CA LEU A 129 5.74 -23.19 21.85
C LEU A 129 5.29 -23.38 20.40
N ASP A 130 4.73 -22.32 19.82
CA ASP A 130 4.40 -22.31 18.39
C ASP A 130 5.68 -22.32 17.53
N SER A 131 5.60 -22.97 16.38
CA SER A 131 6.65 -23.04 15.36
C SER A 131 6.16 -22.66 13.96
N ASP A 132 4.90 -22.26 13.81
CA ASP A 132 4.35 -21.74 12.56
C ASP A 132 4.60 -20.23 12.48
N VAL A 133 5.59 -19.82 11.68
CA VAL A 133 6.05 -18.42 11.67
C VAL A 133 5.01 -17.50 11.03
N VAL A 134 4.21 -18.02 10.09
CA VAL A 134 3.11 -17.25 9.49
C VAL A 134 2.05 -16.94 10.54
N ARG A 135 1.62 -17.95 11.30
CA ARG A 135 0.65 -17.75 12.40
C ARG A 135 1.19 -16.81 13.47
N MET A 136 2.43 -17.01 13.91
CA MET A 136 3.09 -16.15 14.88
C MET A 136 3.11 -14.68 14.42
N ALA A 137 3.49 -14.42 13.16
CA ALA A 137 3.53 -13.07 12.61
C ALA A 137 2.12 -12.45 12.47
N ALA A 138 1.13 -13.21 12.01
CA ALA A 138 -0.25 -12.73 11.92
C ALA A 138 -0.83 -12.34 13.30
N GLU A 139 -0.57 -13.14 14.33
CA GLU A 139 -0.96 -12.84 15.71
C GLU A 139 -0.27 -11.58 16.24
N SER A 140 1.03 -11.42 15.97
CA SER A 140 1.78 -10.23 16.34
C SER A 140 1.25 -8.98 15.62
N ALA A 141 0.97 -9.03 14.32
CA ALA A 141 0.36 -7.92 13.58
C ALA A 141 -0.97 -7.48 14.23
N LYS A 142 -1.87 -8.45 14.49
CA LYS A 142 -3.14 -8.21 15.17
C LYS A 142 -2.96 -7.62 16.57
N LYS A 143 -1.99 -8.12 17.35
CA LYS A 143 -1.68 -7.63 18.70
C LYS A 143 -1.21 -6.18 18.72
N TYR A 144 -0.39 -5.77 17.74
CA TYR A 144 0.15 -4.41 17.66
C TYR A 144 -0.63 -3.47 16.74
N GLY A 145 -1.78 -3.91 16.21
CA GLY A 145 -2.71 -3.07 15.47
C GLY A 145 -2.23 -2.67 14.06
N ILE A 146 -1.34 -3.46 13.46
CA ILE A 146 -0.94 -3.32 12.06
C ILE A 146 -1.57 -4.44 11.21
N ARG A 147 -1.78 -4.19 9.93
CA ARG A 147 -2.32 -5.19 8.99
C ARG A 147 -1.31 -6.31 8.71
N PHE A 148 -1.78 -7.50 8.35
CA PHE A 148 -0.92 -8.63 7.96
C PHE A 148 -1.15 -9.02 6.50
N GLY A 149 -0.06 -9.18 5.74
CA GLY A 149 -0.07 -9.61 4.35
C GLY A 149 0.84 -10.82 4.15
N ILE A 150 0.69 -11.49 3.02
CA ILE A 150 1.41 -12.71 2.72
C ILE A 150 2.05 -12.62 1.33
N TYR A 151 3.34 -12.91 1.27
CA TYR A 151 4.02 -13.24 0.01
C TYR A 151 4.07 -14.77 -0.14
N LEU A 152 3.66 -15.23 -1.31
CA LEU A 152 3.75 -16.63 -1.71
C LEU A 152 4.38 -16.67 -3.11
N SER A 153 5.62 -17.16 -3.21
CA SER A 153 6.33 -17.15 -4.48
C SER A 153 5.67 -18.07 -5.52
N PRO A 154 5.29 -17.56 -6.71
CA PRO A 154 4.83 -18.41 -7.81
C PRO A 154 5.95 -19.30 -8.36
N TRP A 155 7.15 -18.76 -8.53
CA TRP A 155 8.33 -19.57 -8.89
C TRP A 155 8.83 -20.35 -7.68
N ASP A 156 8.97 -21.67 -7.84
CA ASP A 156 9.39 -22.58 -6.78
C ASP A 156 10.59 -23.39 -7.25
N ILE A 157 11.78 -22.95 -6.84
CA ILE A 157 13.05 -23.58 -7.13
C ILE A 157 13.06 -25.01 -6.62
N HIS A 158 12.45 -25.32 -5.47
CA HIS A 158 12.44 -26.68 -4.92
C HIS A 158 11.76 -27.70 -5.85
N ARG A 159 10.80 -27.24 -6.66
CA ARG A 159 10.03 -28.06 -7.61
C ARG A 159 10.49 -27.90 -9.07
N ASP A 160 11.47 -27.05 -9.36
CA ASP A 160 11.96 -26.74 -10.71
C ASP A 160 13.04 -27.74 -11.19
N PRO A 161 12.77 -28.55 -12.24
CA PRO A 161 13.73 -29.50 -12.77
C PRO A 161 15.00 -28.86 -13.35
N ALA A 162 14.96 -27.56 -13.70
CA ALA A 162 16.14 -26.82 -14.16
C ALA A 162 17.13 -26.51 -13.03
N MET A 163 16.75 -26.74 -11.77
CA MET A 163 17.55 -26.46 -10.59
C MET A 163 17.85 -27.75 -9.81
N PRO A 164 18.87 -28.54 -10.17
CA PRO A 164 19.19 -29.78 -9.46
C PRO A 164 19.48 -29.56 -7.96
N LYS A 165 19.02 -30.48 -7.10
CA LYS A 165 19.19 -30.45 -5.63
C LYS A 165 20.05 -31.61 -5.10
N PRO A 166 21.32 -31.76 -5.52
CA PRO A 166 22.16 -32.87 -5.08
C PRO A 166 22.31 -32.96 -3.55
N GLY A 167 22.19 -31.84 -2.83
CA GLY A 167 22.23 -31.82 -1.36
C GLY A 167 21.01 -32.47 -0.67
N LEU A 168 19.91 -32.67 -1.40
CA LEU A 168 18.67 -33.27 -0.88
C LEU A 168 18.43 -34.70 -1.38
N ALA A 169 19.21 -35.16 -2.37
CA ALA A 169 19.01 -36.45 -3.03
C ALA A 169 18.96 -37.63 -2.02
N GLY A 170 17.91 -38.45 -2.12
CA GLY A 170 17.70 -39.60 -1.25
C GLY A 170 17.23 -39.28 0.17
N THR A 171 16.98 -38.00 0.49
CA THR A 171 16.32 -37.60 1.74
C THR A 171 14.81 -37.56 1.56
N ILE A 172 14.06 -37.29 2.65
CA ILE A 172 12.61 -37.06 2.54
C ILE A 172 12.27 -35.77 1.76
N PHE A 173 13.23 -34.86 1.62
CA PHE A 173 13.10 -33.59 0.91
C PHE A 173 13.46 -33.72 -0.59
N ASP A 174 13.78 -34.93 -1.06
CA ASP A 174 13.97 -35.23 -2.48
C ASP A 174 12.60 -35.34 -3.17
N GLU A 175 11.97 -34.18 -3.41
CA GLU A 175 10.61 -34.11 -3.92
C GLU A 175 10.50 -34.16 -5.45
N PRO A 176 9.36 -34.61 -5.99
CA PRO A 176 9.10 -34.57 -7.43
C PRO A 176 9.23 -33.15 -8.00
N GLN A 177 10.00 -33.02 -9.08
CA GLN A 177 10.21 -31.77 -9.80
C GLN A 177 9.02 -31.53 -10.75
N ILE A 178 7.97 -30.88 -10.25
CA ILE A 178 6.68 -30.72 -10.94
C ILE A 178 6.44 -29.32 -11.51
N PHE A 179 7.35 -28.37 -11.30
CA PHE A 179 7.22 -27.01 -11.83
C PHE A 179 7.50 -27.01 -13.34
N GLY A 180 6.69 -26.28 -14.10
CA GLY A 180 6.77 -26.14 -15.54
C GLY A 180 5.76 -27.00 -16.31
N ASP A 181 5.25 -26.47 -17.41
CA ASP A 181 4.19 -27.09 -18.23
C ASP A 181 4.62 -28.43 -18.86
N ALA A 182 5.93 -28.64 -19.00
CA ALA A 182 6.52 -29.87 -19.53
C ALA A 182 6.80 -30.92 -18.44
N SER A 183 6.65 -30.57 -17.16
CA SER A 183 6.96 -31.45 -16.03
C SER A 183 5.76 -32.35 -15.70
N PRO A 184 5.98 -33.61 -15.28
CA PRO A 184 4.90 -34.47 -14.85
C PRO A 184 4.39 -34.03 -13.47
N GLY A 185 3.10 -33.72 -13.37
CA GLY A 185 2.45 -33.30 -12.13
C GLY A 185 1.52 -32.12 -12.37
N ASP A 186 1.03 -31.54 -11.29
CA ASP A 186 0.19 -30.33 -11.33
C ASP A 186 0.69 -29.33 -10.28
N TYR A 187 1.51 -28.38 -10.72
CA TYR A 187 2.01 -27.32 -9.85
C TYR A 187 0.90 -26.31 -9.49
N ASN A 188 -0.07 -26.08 -10.38
CA ASN A 188 -1.20 -25.19 -10.09
C ASN A 188 -2.08 -25.75 -8.96
N GLU A 189 -2.26 -27.08 -8.91
CA GLU A 189 -2.94 -27.74 -7.79
C GLU A 189 -2.16 -27.58 -6.48
N LEU A 190 -0.85 -27.81 -6.48
CA LEU A 190 0.00 -27.59 -5.30
C LEU A 190 -0.11 -26.14 -4.80
N TYR A 191 0.03 -25.17 -5.70
CA TYR A 191 -0.05 -23.76 -5.37
C TYR A 191 -1.43 -23.36 -4.84
N SER A 192 -2.50 -23.87 -5.45
CA SER A 192 -3.88 -23.63 -5.01
C SER A 192 -4.14 -24.17 -3.59
N GLN A 193 -3.60 -25.35 -3.28
CA GLN A 193 -3.69 -25.93 -1.93
C GLN A 193 -2.92 -25.09 -0.91
N GLN A 194 -1.69 -24.66 -1.22
CA GLN A 194 -0.90 -23.80 -0.35
C GLN A 194 -1.59 -22.44 -0.10
N LEU A 195 -2.15 -21.85 -1.15
CA LEU A 195 -2.93 -20.61 -1.05
C LEU A 195 -4.14 -20.81 -0.13
N THR A 196 -4.90 -21.88 -0.31
CA THR A 196 -6.06 -22.21 0.54
C THR A 196 -5.65 -22.39 2.01
N GLU A 197 -4.58 -23.14 2.28
CA GLU A 197 -4.05 -23.35 3.64
C GLU A 197 -3.71 -22.02 4.33
N LEU A 198 -3.06 -21.10 3.62
CA LEU A 198 -2.67 -19.79 4.15
C LEU A 198 -3.89 -18.91 4.42
N LEU A 199 -4.84 -18.84 3.48
CA LEU A 199 -6.00 -17.94 3.58
C LEU A 199 -7.08 -18.43 4.53
N THR A 200 -7.03 -19.71 4.92
CA THR A 200 -7.96 -20.34 5.88
C THR A 200 -7.31 -20.64 7.23
N MET A 201 -6.08 -20.19 7.45
CA MET A 201 -5.33 -20.41 8.69
C MET A 201 -6.10 -19.88 9.91
N GLU A 202 -6.19 -20.72 10.95
CA GLU A 202 -6.75 -20.35 12.26
C GLU A 202 -5.62 -19.88 13.19
N LEU A 203 -5.85 -18.76 13.86
CA LEU A 203 -4.97 -18.22 14.91
C LEU A 203 -5.26 -18.91 16.24
N SER A 204 -4.36 -18.76 17.22
CA SER A 204 -4.45 -19.42 18.53
C SER A 204 -5.67 -18.99 19.36
N ASP A 205 -6.30 -17.86 19.02
CA ASP A 205 -7.54 -17.39 19.65
C ASP A 205 -8.82 -17.91 18.97
N GLY A 206 -8.69 -18.77 17.96
CA GLY A 206 -9.79 -19.37 17.19
C GLY A 206 -10.35 -18.47 16.09
N SER A 207 -9.79 -17.26 15.89
CA SER A 207 -10.14 -16.44 14.73
C SER A 207 -9.37 -16.88 13.48
N GLN A 208 -9.95 -16.66 12.31
CA GLN A 208 -9.24 -16.82 11.05
C GLN A 208 -8.25 -15.67 10.85
N ILE A 209 -7.15 -15.95 10.15
CA ILE A 209 -6.24 -14.93 9.66
C ILE A 209 -6.99 -13.87 8.83
N ASP A 210 -6.61 -12.61 9.00
CA ASP A 210 -7.14 -11.47 8.26
C ASP A 210 -6.01 -10.90 7.39
N VAL A 211 -6.14 -11.06 6.07
CA VAL A 211 -5.07 -10.74 5.13
C VAL A 211 -5.44 -9.50 4.33
N PHE A 212 -4.65 -8.42 4.45
CA PHE A 212 -4.91 -7.18 3.70
C PHE A 212 -4.33 -7.23 2.27
N GLU A 213 -3.28 -8.02 2.06
CA GLU A 213 -2.58 -8.09 0.78
C GLU A 213 -1.92 -9.46 0.53
N LEU A 214 -2.08 -9.96 -0.70
CA LEU A 214 -1.38 -11.12 -1.25
C LEU A 214 -0.41 -10.66 -2.32
N TRP A 215 0.88 -10.92 -2.08
CA TRP A 215 1.96 -10.53 -2.98
C TRP A 215 2.38 -11.72 -3.85
N LEU A 216 2.06 -11.63 -5.15
CA LEU A 216 2.24 -12.69 -6.13
C LEU A 216 3.35 -12.29 -7.13
N ASP A 217 4.58 -12.70 -6.83
CA ASP A 217 5.79 -12.31 -7.55
C ASP A 217 5.77 -12.63 -9.05
N GLY A 218 6.38 -11.74 -9.85
CA GLY A 218 6.63 -11.94 -11.27
C GLY A 218 8.04 -12.46 -11.61
N ALA A 219 8.95 -12.55 -10.65
CA ALA A 219 10.33 -12.97 -10.86
C ALA A 219 10.46 -14.48 -11.10
N SER A 220 11.28 -14.83 -12.09
CA SER A 220 11.77 -16.18 -12.30
C SER A 220 13.19 -16.10 -12.86
N GLY A 221 14.12 -16.80 -12.21
CA GLY A 221 15.50 -16.98 -12.68
C GLY A 221 15.68 -18.22 -13.55
N SER A 222 14.58 -18.83 -14.02
CA SER A 222 14.57 -20.10 -14.75
C SER A 222 13.95 -19.95 -16.13
N ASP A 223 14.48 -20.70 -17.10
CA ASP A 223 13.89 -20.85 -18.43
C ASP A 223 12.70 -21.84 -18.43
N THR A 224 12.41 -22.48 -17.28
CA THR A 224 11.24 -23.37 -17.13
C THR A 224 9.96 -22.55 -17.22
N VAL A 225 9.18 -22.78 -18.29
CA VAL A 225 7.89 -22.12 -18.49
C VAL A 225 6.80 -22.80 -17.68
N GLN A 226 6.18 -22.06 -16.76
CA GLN A 226 4.98 -22.45 -16.03
C GLN A 226 3.84 -21.51 -16.40
N THR A 227 2.76 -22.06 -16.95
CA THR A 227 1.50 -21.35 -17.12
C THR A 227 0.73 -21.42 -15.81
N PHE A 228 0.56 -20.27 -15.15
CA PHE A 228 -0.16 -20.16 -13.89
C PHE A 228 -1.67 -20.03 -14.12
N ASP A 229 -2.47 -20.76 -13.34
CA ASP A 229 -3.93 -20.62 -13.32
C ASP A 229 -4.36 -19.43 -12.45
N TRP A 230 -4.05 -18.24 -12.94
CA TRP A 230 -4.34 -16.99 -12.24
C TRP A 230 -5.82 -16.80 -11.94
N ALA A 231 -6.71 -17.28 -12.82
CA ALA A 231 -8.15 -17.22 -12.59
C ALA A 231 -8.53 -18.00 -11.32
N ARG A 232 -8.07 -19.26 -11.20
CA ARG A 232 -8.30 -20.07 -10.01
C ARG A 232 -7.71 -19.44 -8.75
N TYR A 233 -6.51 -18.86 -8.83
CA TYR A 233 -5.88 -18.23 -7.66
C TYR A 233 -6.69 -17.03 -7.17
N ARG A 234 -7.18 -16.20 -8.10
CA ARG A 234 -8.07 -15.07 -7.78
C ARG A 234 -9.38 -15.54 -7.14
N ASP A 235 -9.98 -16.61 -7.65
CA ASP A 235 -11.22 -17.16 -7.09
C ASP A 235 -11.01 -17.62 -5.63
N ILE A 236 -9.92 -18.34 -5.35
CA ILE A 236 -9.56 -18.77 -3.99
C ILE A 236 -9.35 -17.56 -3.06
N ILE A 237 -8.64 -16.53 -3.54
CA ILE A 237 -8.39 -15.31 -2.75
C ILE A 237 -9.70 -14.59 -2.45
N ARG A 238 -10.57 -14.42 -3.44
CA ARG A 238 -11.87 -13.76 -3.25
C ARG A 238 -12.84 -14.55 -2.38
N GLU A 239 -12.79 -15.88 -2.42
CA GLU A 239 -13.61 -16.74 -1.57
C GLU A 239 -13.23 -16.60 -0.10
N HIS A 240 -11.93 -16.59 0.22
CA HIS A 240 -11.48 -16.67 1.61
C HIS A 240 -11.07 -15.33 2.22
N GLN A 241 -10.59 -14.39 1.42
CA GLN A 241 -10.11 -13.07 1.84
C GLN A 241 -10.61 -11.99 0.85
N PRO A 242 -11.93 -11.72 0.80
CA PRO A 242 -12.52 -10.83 -0.19
C PRO A 242 -12.00 -9.38 -0.10
N GLU A 243 -11.44 -8.95 1.02
CA GLU A 243 -10.88 -7.61 1.19
C GLU A 243 -9.37 -7.54 0.90
N ALA A 244 -8.71 -8.66 0.61
CA ALA A 244 -7.29 -8.66 0.29
C ALA A 244 -7.04 -8.04 -1.10
N VAL A 245 -6.06 -7.14 -1.16
CA VAL A 245 -5.47 -6.66 -2.41
C VAL A 245 -4.59 -7.76 -3.00
N MET A 246 -4.77 -8.05 -4.28
CA MET A 246 -3.88 -8.92 -5.05
C MET A 246 -2.86 -8.09 -5.82
N TRP A 247 -1.63 -8.12 -5.33
CA TRP A 247 -0.48 -7.47 -5.96
C TRP A 247 0.20 -8.42 -6.97
N GLY A 248 0.69 -7.86 -8.07
CA GLY A 248 1.54 -8.55 -9.04
C GLY A 248 2.27 -7.56 -9.96
N HIS A 249 3.14 -8.06 -10.87
CA HIS A 249 3.83 -7.21 -11.88
C HIS A 249 2.88 -6.23 -12.57
N GLN A 250 1.71 -6.72 -12.94
CA GLN A 250 0.56 -5.96 -13.38
C GLN A 250 -0.71 -6.63 -12.82
N GLY A 251 -0.74 -6.74 -11.49
CA GLY A 251 -1.78 -7.45 -10.73
C GLY A 251 -3.18 -6.88 -10.96
N VAL A 252 -4.19 -7.52 -10.39
CA VAL A 252 -5.59 -7.10 -10.60
C VAL A 252 -6.06 -6.00 -9.65
N ASP A 253 -5.46 -5.91 -8.44
CA ASP A 253 -5.81 -4.86 -7.47
C ASP A 253 -4.68 -3.85 -7.27
N ALA A 254 -3.42 -4.27 -7.35
CA ALA A 254 -2.25 -3.40 -7.28
C ALA A 254 -1.15 -3.90 -8.23
N ARG A 255 -0.29 -2.98 -8.68
CA ARG A 255 0.82 -3.28 -9.59
C ARG A 255 2.17 -2.95 -8.97
N TRP A 256 3.19 -3.66 -9.44
CA TRP A 256 4.58 -3.25 -9.26
C TRP A 256 4.82 -1.84 -9.82
N VAL A 257 5.61 -1.02 -9.13
CA VAL A 257 5.97 0.33 -9.60
C VAL A 257 6.91 0.31 -10.79
N GLY A 258 7.69 -0.76 -10.99
CA GLY A 258 8.67 -0.87 -12.08
C GLY A 258 10.15 -0.81 -11.64
N ASN A 259 10.45 -0.76 -10.35
CA ASN A 259 11.80 -0.89 -9.78
C ASN A 259 11.71 -1.31 -8.30
N GLU A 260 12.84 -1.73 -7.73
CA GLU A 260 12.98 -2.14 -6.31
C GLU A 260 13.80 -1.14 -5.49
N ASP A 261 13.89 0.11 -5.97
CA ASP A 261 14.72 1.19 -5.39
C ASP A 261 13.87 2.24 -4.65
N GLY A 262 12.56 2.02 -4.51
CA GLY A 262 11.70 2.90 -3.73
C GLY A 262 11.39 4.24 -4.38
N TYR A 263 11.10 4.28 -5.69
CA TYR A 263 10.69 5.51 -6.35
C TYR A 263 9.69 5.30 -7.50
N THR A 264 8.91 6.35 -7.80
CA THR A 264 8.16 6.49 -9.06
C THR A 264 8.50 7.80 -9.77
N LEU A 265 8.01 7.98 -10.99
CA LEU A 265 8.10 9.23 -11.75
C LEU A 265 7.13 10.30 -11.23
N GLU A 266 7.31 11.54 -11.65
CA GLU A 266 6.48 12.67 -11.18
C GLU A 266 5.01 12.52 -11.56
N THR A 267 4.71 11.87 -12.67
CA THR A 267 3.34 11.54 -13.07
C THR A 267 3.07 10.08 -12.74
N ASN A 268 1.98 9.80 -12.04
CA ASN A 268 1.50 8.46 -11.73
C ASN A 268 -0.03 8.42 -11.82
N TRP A 269 -0.53 7.56 -12.72
CA TRP A 269 -1.94 7.22 -12.84
C TRP A 269 -2.21 5.90 -12.12
N HIS A 270 -3.30 5.86 -11.36
CA HIS A 270 -3.75 4.64 -10.68
C HIS A 270 -4.42 3.64 -11.62
N THR A 271 -4.57 3.98 -12.90
CA THR A 271 -5.12 3.10 -13.92
C THR A 271 -4.05 2.53 -14.86
N ILE A 272 -4.28 1.32 -15.38
CA ILE A 272 -3.51 0.69 -16.47
C ILE A 272 -4.47 0.04 -17.49
N ASN A 273 -3.94 -0.42 -18.63
CA ASN A 273 -4.74 -0.99 -19.73
C ASN A 273 -4.67 -2.51 -19.85
N VAL A 274 -3.90 -3.16 -19.00
CA VAL A 274 -3.58 -4.59 -19.08
C VAL A 274 -3.64 -5.22 -17.69
N THR A 275 -3.71 -6.54 -17.66
CA THR A 275 -3.66 -7.34 -16.44
C THR A 275 -2.47 -8.30 -16.47
N GLN A 276 -2.27 -9.07 -15.41
CA GLN A 276 -1.23 -10.11 -15.32
C GLN A 276 -1.36 -11.23 -16.37
N ASP A 277 -2.53 -11.34 -17.01
CA ASP A 277 -2.82 -12.31 -18.07
C ASP A 277 -2.35 -11.80 -19.46
N ASP A 278 -1.92 -10.54 -19.55
CA ASP A 278 -1.45 -9.88 -20.79
C ASP A 278 0.08 -9.74 -20.84
N ALA A 279 0.59 -9.20 -21.96
CA ALA A 279 2.01 -8.91 -22.13
C ALA A 279 2.51 -7.92 -21.05
N ARG A 280 3.71 -8.17 -20.51
CA ARG A 280 4.32 -7.32 -19.46
C ARG A 280 4.56 -5.91 -19.96
N LEU A 281 4.06 -4.93 -19.21
CA LEU A 281 4.46 -3.52 -19.37
C LEU A 281 5.94 -3.33 -19.01
N GLY A 282 6.55 -2.31 -19.63
CA GLY A 282 7.87 -1.84 -19.26
C GLY A 282 7.85 -1.08 -17.94
N GLU A 283 9.02 -0.99 -17.30
CA GLU A 283 9.23 -0.32 -16.00
C GLU A 283 8.67 1.11 -15.97
N GLN A 284 8.91 1.89 -17.03
CA GLN A 284 8.42 3.26 -17.10
C GLN A 284 6.89 3.34 -17.25
N ASP A 285 6.28 2.42 -18.00
CA ASP A 285 4.82 2.37 -18.15
C ASP A 285 4.15 1.99 -16.83
N LEU A 286 4.79 1.13 -16.02
CA LEU A 286 4.34 0.82 -14.67
C LEU A 286 4.45 2.02 -13.72
N MET A 287 5.56 2.76 -13.77
CA MET A 287 5.74 3.97 -12.96
C MET A 287 4.72 5.05 -13.30
N VAL A 288 4.45 5.26 -14.59
CA VAL A 288 3.52 6.32 -15.03
C VAL A 288 2.07 5.88 -14.95
N GLY A 289 1.76 4.61 -15.20
CA GLY A 289 0.39 4.15 -15.45
C GLY A 289 -0.16 4.67 -16.78
N ALA A 290 -1.43 4.37 -17.04
CA ALA A 290 -2.16 4.85 -18.20
C ALA A 290 -3.25 5.83 -17.76
N ARG A 291 -3.16 7.07 -18.25
CA ARG A 291 -4.25 8.04 -18.14
C ARG A 291 -5.50 7.49 -18.81
N ASP A 292 -6.62 7.55 -18.12
CA ASP A 292 -7.92 7.03 -18.58
C ASP A 292 -7.90 5.51 -18.85
N GLY A 293 -7.04 4.78 -18.13
CA GLY A 293 -6.87 3.34 -18.31
C GLY A 293 -8.04 2.52 -17.78
N THR A 294 -8.19 1.31 -18.30
CA THR A 294 -9.35 0.42 -18.07
C THR A 294 -9.44 -0.18 -16.66
N TYR A 295 -8.30 -0.39 -15.99
CA TYR A 295 -8.25 -1.07 -14.69
C TYR A 295 -7.69 -0.13 -13.65
N TRP A 296 -8.42 0.10 -12.55
CA TRP A 296 -7.86 0.74 -11.37
C TRP A 296 -6.91 -0.27 -10.71
N THR A 297 -5.62 -0.04 -10.84
CA THR A 297 -4.55 -0.91 -10.37
C THR A 297 -3.39 -0.03 -9.93
N PRO A 298 -3.49 0.66 -8.78
CA PRO A 298 -2.48 1.60 -8.31
C PRO A 298 -1.11 0.93 -8.13
N ALA A 299 -0.06 1.73 -8.23
CA ALA A 299 1.30 1.24 -8.03
C ALA A 299 1.64 1.12 -6.54
N GLU A 300 2.31 0.03 -6.19
CA GLU A 300 3.09 -0.13 -4.97
C GLU A 300 4.58 -0.07 -5.33
N SER A 301 5.34 0.73 -4.57
CA SER A 301 6.79 0.75 -4.64
C SER A 301 7.36 -0.09 -3.51
N ASP A 302 7.85 -1.26 -3.87
CA ASP A 302 8.68 -2.09 -3.04
C ASP A 302 10.13 -1.56 -3.01
N ALA A 303 10.77 -1.68 -1.86
CA ALA A 303 12.11 -1.15 -1.61
C ALA A 303 12.78 -1.91 -0.48
N ARG A 304 14.11 -1.82 -0.40
CA ARG A 304 14.92 -2.47 0.65
C ARG A 304 15.50 -1.44 1.60
N ILE A 305 15.42 -1.68 2.91
CA ILE A 305 16.20 -0.88 3.88
C ILE A 305 17.70 -1.18 3.76
N ARG A 306 18.09 -2.40 3.38
CA ARG A 306 19.47 -2.83 3.14
C ARG A 306 19.73 -3.01 1.63
N ASP A 307 20.86 -3.58 1.24
CA ASP A 307 21.18 -3.80 -0.17
C ASP A 307 20.47 -5.04 -0.72
N GLY A 308 20.41 -6.11 0.08
CA GLY A 308 19.60 -7.31 -0.17
C GLY A 308 18.19 -7.22 0.41
N TRP A 309 17.36 -8.19 0.00
CA TRP A 309 16.07 -8.49 0.60
C TRP A 309 16.26 -9.33 1.86
N PHE A 310 17.16 -10.32 1.87
CA PHE A 310 17.46 -11.06 3.09
C PHE A 310 18.55 -10.37 3.89
N TRP A 311 18.60 -10.65 5.19
CA TRP A 311 19.64 -10.10 6.06
C TRP A 311 21.01 -10.73 5.76
N HIS A 312 22.00 -9.87 5.50
CA HIS A 312 23.43 -10.23 5.44
C HIS A 312 24.25 -9.41 6.45
N GLU A 313 25.29 -10.02 7.01
CA GLU A 313 26.06 -9.46 8.14
C GLU A 313 26.86 -8.21 7.76
N GLU A 314 27.31 -8.15 6.51
CA GLU A 314 28.12 -7.08 5.94
C GLU A 314 27.33 -5.84 5.52
N GLU A 315 26.02 -5.97 5.38
CA GLU A 315 25.16 -4.89 4.90
C GLU A 315 24.85 -3.88 5.99
N LYS A 316 24.44 -2.67 5.57
CA LYS A 316 24.00 -1.61 6.47
C LYS A 316 22.65 -1.06 6.04
N PRO A 317 21.80 -0.65 7.01
CA PRO A 317 20.57 0.03 6.66
C PRO A 317 20.88 1.37 5.99
N LYS A 318 20.03 1.76 5.05
CA LYS A 318 19.92 3.12 4.56
C LYS A 318 19.61 4.04 5.74
N ALA A 319 20.16 5.26 5.73
CA ALA A 319 19.90 6.27 6.75
C ALA A 319 18.49 6.86 6.63
N GLY A 320 17.99 7.50 7.70
CA GLY A 320 16.62 8.02 7.73
C GLY A 320 16.32 9.07 6.64
N ASP A 321 17.31 9.85 6.22
CA ASP A 321 17.19 10.84 5.14
C ASP A 321 17.00 10.19 3.75
N ALA A 322 17.69 9.08 3.49
CA ALA A 322 17.50 8.28 2.29
C ALA A 322 16.09 7.66 2.24
N LEU A 323 15.61 7.15 3.38
CA LEU A 323 14.23 6.63 3.50
C LEU A 323 13.19 7.75 3.33
N MET A 324 13.47 8.96 3.85
CA MET A 324 12.62 10.12 3.63
C MET A 324 12.57 10.54 2.15
N ALA A 325 13.71 10.46 1.45
CA ALA A 325 13.75 10.72 0.00
C ALA A 325 12.94 9.69 -0.79
N MET A 326 12.95 8.41 -0.38
CA MET A 326 12.08 7.38 -0.97
C MET A 326 10.61 7.71 -0.74
N TYR A 327 10.21 7.99 0.50
CA TYR A 327 8.83 8.35 0.85
C TYR A 327 8.28 9.52 0.02
N LEU A 328 9.08 10.57 -0.20
CA LEU A 328 8.67 11.70 -1.05
C LEU A 328 8.59 11.34 -2.53
N LYS A 329 9.34 10.33 -2.98
CA LYS A 329 9.30 9.81 -4.36
C LYS A 329 8.29 8.68 -4.56
N THR A 330 7.59 8.24 -3.52
CA THR A 330 6.55 7.21 -3.56
C THR A 330 5.24 7.76 -3.01
N VAL A 331 5.08 7.79 -1.68
CA VAL A 331 3.88 8.28 -0.99
C VAL A 331 3.60 9.74 -1.31
N GLY A 332 4.66 10.54 -1.44
CA GLY A 332 4.58 11.93 -1.92
C GLY A 332 4.11 12.07 -3.37
N ARG A 333 4.01 10.97 -4.12
CA ARG A 333 3.57 10.86 -5.51
C ARG A 333 2.43 9.85 -5.68
N SER A 334 1.65 9.63 -4.62
CA SER A 334 0.46 8.79 -4.60
C SER A 334 0.70 7.28 -4.80
N VAL A 335 1.91 6.81 -4.48
CA VAL A 335 2.30 5.40 -4.58
C VAL A 335 2.61 4.86 -3.18
N ALA A 336 2.07 3.70 -2.82
CA ALA A 336 2.36 3.09 -1.52
C ALA A 336 3.86 2.69 -1.43
N LEU A 337 4.44 2.77 -0.24
CA LEU A 337 5.80 2.32 0.03
C LEU A 337 5.77 1.03 0.85
N ASN A 338 6.21 -0.06 0.24
CA ASN A 338 6.42 -1.35 0.87
C ASN A 338 7.93 -1.52 1.15
N LEU A 339 8.36 -1.22 2.38
CA LEU A 339 9.78 -1.20 2.73
C LEU A 339 10.19 -2.50 3.44
N ASP A 340 11.07 -3.26 2.81
CA ASP A 340 11.64 -4.47 3.39
C ASP A 340 12.59 -4.18 4.55
N VAL A 341 12.41 -4.95 5.63
CA VAL A 341 13.22 -4.91 6.84
C VAL A 341 13.47 -6.36 7.30
N PRO A 342 14.62 -6.97 6.96
CA PRO A 342 14.81 -8.39 7.16
C PRO A 342 15.31 -8.72 8.58
N PRO A 343 14.70 -9.70 9.26
CA PRO A 343 15.24 -10.25 10.50
C PRO A 343 16.57 -10.97 10.27
N ASP A 344 17.45 -10.90 11.26
CA ASP A 344 18.75 -11.57 11.23
C ASP A 344 18.66 -13.06 11.62
N LYS A 345 19.82 -13.73 11.73
CA LYS A 345 19.90 -15.16 12.13
C LYS A 345 19.41 -15.44 13.55
N ARG A 346 19.22 -14.45 14.41
CA ARG A 346 18.54 -14.65 15.71
C ARG A 346 17.03 -14.73 15.53
N GLY A 347 16.49 -14.21 14.44
CA GLY A 347 15.05 -14.03 14.19
C GLY A 347 14.54 -12.70 14.74
N LEU A 348 15.38 -11.66 14.75
CA LEU A 348 15.07 -10.32 15.26
C LEU A 348 15.41 -9.25 14.22
N ILE A 349 14.66 -8.16 14.19
CA ILE A 349 15.08 -6.95 13.47
C ILE A 349 16.29 -6.35 14.20
N GLN A 350 17.33 -5.93 13.46
CA GLN A 350 18.53 -5.35 14.04
C GLN A 350 18.26 -3.98 14.68
N ASP A 351 18.97 -3.67 15.77
CA ASP A 351 18.87 -2.37 16.45
C ASP A 351 19.22 -1.19 15.52
N GLU A 352 20.16 -1.38 14.58
CA GLU A 352 20.52 -0.34 13.59
C GLU A 352 19.41 -0.10 12.55
N ASP A 353 18.65 -1.14 12.19
CA ASP A 353 17.50 -1.02 11.28
C ASP A 353 16.36 -0.29 11.99
N ILE A 354 16.07 -0.66 13.23
CA ILE A 354 15.08 0.02 14.08
C ILE A 354 15.46 1.49 14.27
N ALA A 355 16.73 1.79 14.56
CA ALA A 355 17.19 3.17 14.72
C ALA A 355 16.97 4.02 13.46
N SER A 356 17.28 3.47 12.28
CA SER A 356 17.02 4.15 11.00
C SER A 356 15.52 4.39 10.76
N LEU A 357 14.68 3.40 11.07
CA LEU A 357 13.22 3.55 10.96
C LEU A 357 12.66 4.63 11.89
N ILE A 358 13.21 4.77 13.11
CA ILE A 358 12.82 5.82 14.04
C ILE A 358 13.29 7.19 13.56
N GLU A 359 14.53 7.33 13.09
CA GLU A 359 15.01 8.57 12.47
C GLU A 359 14.11 8.99 11.29
N PHE A 360 13.79 8.04 10.42
CA PHE A 360 12.87 8.26 9.30
C PHE A 360 11.50 8.71 9.78
N LYS A 361 10.93 8.07 10.80
CA LYS A 361 9.66 8.49 11.39
C LYS A 361 9.71 9.93 11.90
N GLU A 362 10.74 10.30 12.65
CA GLU A 362 10.90 11.67 13.16
C GLU A 362 10.97 12.70 12.03
N LEU A 363 11.64 12.37 10.92
CA LEU A 363 11.67 13.20 9.72
C LEU A 363 10.28 13.32 9.06
N ARG A 364 9.52 12.22 8.95
CA ARG A 364 8.16 12.24 8.40
C ARG A 364 7.22 13.05 9.26
N GLU A 365 7.17 12.80 10.57
CA GLU A 365 6.30 13.54 11.51
C GLU A 365 6.66 15.02 11.51
N SER A 366 7.97 15.34 11.51
CA SER A 366 8.44 16.72 11.35
C SER A 366 7.91 17.36 10.07
N LEU A 367 7.81 16.65 8.93
CA LEU A 367 7.23 17.22 7.72
C LEU A 367 5.70 17.34 7.80
N LEU A 368 5.00 16.28 8.20
CA LEU A 368 3.55 16.15 8.11
C LEU A 368 2.80 16.95 9.18
N ASP A 369 3.38 17.14 10.37
CA ASP A 369 2.75 17.88 11.48
C ASP A 369 2.86 19.42 11.34
N LYS A 370 3.34 19.91 10.19
CA LYS A 370 3.57 21.34 9.93
C LYS A 370 2.43 22.05 9.22
N GLY A 371 1.25 21.44 9.14
CA GLY A 371 0.05 22.11 8.62
C GLY A 371 -0.21 23.43 9.36
N ILE A 372 -0.09 24.57 8.67
CA ILE A 372 -0.31 25.91 9.25
C ILE A 372 -1.75 26.40 9.08
N LEU A 373 -2.54 25.70 8.28
CA LEU A 373 -3.94 26.00 8.05
C LEU A 373 -4.77 25.45 9.21
N GLN A 374 -5.81 26.20 9.59
CA GLN A 374 -6.77 25.82 10.61
C GLN A 374 -8.17 25.86 10.00
N PRO A 375 -9.11 25.02 10.47
CA PRO A 375 -10.51 25.12 10.06
C PRO A 375 -11.03 26.56 10.23
N GLY A 376 -11.68 27.09 9.19
CA GLY A 376 -12.16 28.48 9.17
C GLY A 376 -11.13 29.51 8.68
N ALA A 377 -9.97 29.09 8.16
CA ALA A 377 -9.11 29.95 7.37
C ALA A 377 -9.89 30.60 6.21
N ASN A 378 -9.51 31.82 5.82
CA ASN A 378 -10.20 32.52 4.75
C ASN A 378 -9.77 31.92 3.41
N ILE A 379 -10.62 31.04 2.86
CA ILE A 379 -10.43 30.39 1.57
C ILE A 379 -11.56 30.76 0.62
N THR A 380 -11.19 31.09 -0.62
CA THR A 380 -12.11 31.41 -1.71
C THR A 380 -11.81 30.53 -2.91
N ALA A 381 -12.79 30.36 -3.80
CA ALA A 381 -12.66 29.53 -5.00
C ALA A 381 -13.13 30.29 -6.24
N SER A 382 -12.68 29.86 -7.42
CA SER A 382 -13.18 30.33 -8.72
C SER A 382 -14.68 30.12 -8.87
N SER A 383 -15.16 28.97 -8.39
CA SER A 383 -16.54 28.54 -8.45
C SER A 383 -16.79 27.43 -7.41
N VAL A 384 -18.07 27.14 -7.19
CA VAL A 384 -18.56 26.06 -6.34
C VAL A 384 -19.71 25.40 -7.08
N ARG A 385 -19.74 24.07 -7.12
CA ARG A 385 -20.82 23.31 -7.77
C ARG A 385 -22.19 23.80 -7.34
N GLU A 386 -22.98 24.24 -8.31
CA GLU A 386 -24.33 24.80 -8.14
C GLU A 386 -24.43 25.94 -7.10
N GLY A 387 -23.32 26.56 -6.72
CA GLY A 387 -23.26 27.55 -5.65
C GLY A 387 -23.50 27.00 -4.25
N ASN A 388 -23.49 25.68 -4.01
CA ASN A 388 -23.67 25.14 -2.67
C ASN A 388 -22.34 24.99 -1.91
N SER A 389 -21.98 26.05 -1.19
CA SER A 389 -20.79 26.05 -0.35
C SER A 389 -20.85 25.13 0.86
N ASP A 390 -22.05 24.71 1.32
CA ASP A 390 -22.18 23.79 2.45
C ASP A 390 -21.78 22.36 2.07
N ALA A 391 -22.06 21.96 0.83
CA ALA A 391 -21.74 20.60 0.34
C ALA A 391 -20.40 20.54 -0.40
N TYR A 392 -20.06 21.57 -1.18
CA TYR A 392 -18.94 21.53 -2.14
C TYR A 392 -18.00 22.73 -2.04
N GLY A 393 -18.07 23.48 -0.94
CA GLY A 393 -17.30 24.71 -0.75
C GLY A 393 -15.81 24.46 -0.52
N PRO A 394 -14.96 25.48 -0.71
CA PRO A 394 -13.53 25.37 -0.52
C PRO A 394 -13.11 25.03 0.92
N GLN A 395 -13.97 25.28 1.92
CA GLN A 395 -13.69 24.93 3.32
C GLN A 395 -13.54 23.41 3.53
N ASN A 396 -14.14 22.59 2.67
CA ASN A 396 -14.02 21.14 2.73
C ASN A 396 -12.56 20.67 2.56
N LEU A 397 -11.72 21.45 1.87
CA LEU A 397 -10.29 21.14 1.72
C LEU A 397 -9.51 21.16 3.05
N LEU A 398 -10.09 21.75 4.10
CA LEU A 398 -9.43 22.05 5.37
C LEU A 398 -10.06 21.31 6.56
N ASP A 399 -11.09 20.50 6.34
CA ASP A 399 -11.85 19.86 7.43
C ASP A 399 -11.28 18.49 7.86
N GLY A 400 -10.37 17.92 7.05
CA GLY A 400 -9.71 16.64 7.30
C GLY A 400 -10.63 15.43 7.18
N ARG A 401 -11.77 15.54 6.50
CA ARG A 401 -12.72 14.45 6.31
C ARG A 401 -12.52 13.76 4.96
N ASP A 402 -12.70 12.44 4.95
CA ASP A 402 -12.55 11.64 3.73
C ASP A 402 -13.81 11.62 2.85
N ASP A 403 -14.94 12.09 3.39
CA ASP A 403 -16.24 12.11 2.74
C ASP A 403 -16.69 13.52 2.30
N SER A 404 -15.81 14.52 2.41
CA SER A 404 -16.04 15.89 1.95
C SER A 404 -15.00 16.28 0.90
N TYR A 405 -15.37 17.21 0.01
CA TYR A 405 -14.49 17.70 -1.04
C TYR A 405 -14.97 19.04 -1.59
N TRP A 406 -14.04 19.79 -2.18
CA TRP A 406 -14.36 20.94 -3.03
C TRP A 406 -14.45 20.50 -4.49
N THR A 407 -15.46 21.01 -5.19
CA THR A 407 -15.64 20.78 -6.63
C THR A 407 -16.45 21.91 -7.28
N VAL A 408 -16.46 21.93 -8.61
CA VAL A 408 -17.07 22.98 -9.45
C VAL A 408 -18.15 22.38 -10.37
N ASN A 409 -18.69 23.13 -11.35
CA ASN A 409 -19.69 22.58 -12.26
C ASN A 409 -19.05 21.69 -13.33
N ASP A 410 -19.84 20.81 -13.95
CA ASP A 410 -19.33 19.73 -14.82
C ASP A 410 -18.59 20.23 -16.07
N ASP A 411 -18.84 21.46 -16.52
CA ASP A 411 -18.18 22.10 -17.66
C ASP A 411 -16.85 22.81 -17.29
N GLU A 412 -16.51 22.86 -16.00
CA GLU A 412 -15.33 23.55 -15.47
C GLU A 412 -14.19 22.55 -15.17
N THR A 413 -13.33 22.29 -16.15
CA THR A 413 -12.16 21.38 -16.01
C THR A 413 -10.89 22.07 -15.51
N THR A 414 -10.96 23.37 -15.27
CA THR A 414 -9.93 24.18 -14.60
C THR A 414 -10.61 25.02 -13.52
N ALA A 415 -9.92 25.18 -12.40
CA ALA A 415 -10.46 25.87 -11.23
C ALA A 415 -9.31 26.30 -10.31
N TRP A 416 -9.56 27.24 -9.40
CA TRP A 416 -8.57 27.63 -8.40
C TRP A 416 -9.20 27.85 -7.04
N VAL A 417 -8.40 27.63 -5.99
CA VAL A 417 -8.68 28.08 -4.62
C VAL A 417 -7.56 28.99 -4.14
N GLU A 418 -7.93 30.06 -3.43
CA GLU A 418 -7.01 31.02 -2.83
C GLU A 418 -7.22 31.07 -1.32
N ILE A 419 -6.13 30.93 -0.58
CA ILE A 419 -6.09 31.00 0.88
C ILE A 419 -5.39 32.29 1.31
N ASP A 420 -6.04 33.06 2.16
CA ASP A 420 -5.43 34.17 2.89
C ASP A 420 -4.96 33.68 4.27
N LEU A 421 -3.64 33.76 4.51
CA LEU A 421 -2.99 33.31 5.74
C LEU A 421 -3.15 34.31 6.91
N GLY A 422 -3.77 35.46 6.65
CA GLY A 422 -3.99 36.57 7.58
C GLY A 422 -2.75 37.44 7.82
N ASP A 423 -1.57 36.83 7.81
CA ASP A 423 -0.26 37.48 7.97
C ASP A 423 0.76 36.83 7.03
N VAL A 424 1.91 37.50 6.81
CA VAL A 424 3.02 36.92 6.07
C VAL A 424 3.66 35.80 6.89
N ARG A 425 3.66 34.58 6.35
CA ARG A 425 4.24 33.39 6.98
C ARG A 425 5.26 32.70 6.07
N PRO A 426 6.32 32.12 6.65
CA PRO A 426 7.20 31.21 5.92
C PRO A 426 6.48 29.89 5.60
N ILE A 427 6.63 29.41 4.37
CA ILE A 427 6.10 28.14 3.88
C ILE A 427 7.22 27.26 3.30
N SER A 428 7.14 25.95 3.50
CA SER A 428 8.15 24.98 3.03
C SER A 428 7.60 23.90 2.12
N GLY A 429 6.29 23.80 1.95
CA GLY A 429 5.70 22.77 1.11
C GLY A 429 4.18 22.73 1.17
N PHE A 430 3.63 21.75 0.46
CA PHE A 430 2.20 21.57 0.28
C PHE A 430 1.83 20.09 0.27
N ILE A 431 0.59 19.80 0.67
CA ILE A 431 -0.03 18.49 0.48
C ILE A 431 -1.34 18.69 -0.24
N VAL A 432 -1.59 17.97 -1.33
CA VAL A 432 -2.83 18.03 -2.11
C VAL A 432 -3.39 16.62 -2.29
N GLN A 433 -4.71 16.46 -2.19
CA GLN A 433 -5.38 15.17 -2.34
C GLN A 433 -6.62 15.31 -3.23
N GLU A 434 -6.77 14.39 -4.20
CA GLU A 434 -8.03 14.19 -4.90
C GLU A 434 -8.95 13.28 -4.08
N HIS A 435 -10.26 13.45 -4.23
CA HIS A 435 -11.22 12.47 -3.72
C HIS A 435 -11.31 11.28 -4.69
N ILE A 436 -10.35 10.36 -4.58
CA ILE A 436 -10.17 9.26 -5.54
C ILE A 436 -11.34 8.26 -5.57
N GLY A 437 -12.25 8.27 -4.58
CA GLY A 437 -13.49 7.50 -4.64
C GLY A 437 -14.39 7.88 -5.83
N LEU A 438 -14.17 9.05 -6.43
CA LEU A 438 -14.80 9.48 -7.68
C LEU A 438 -13.83 9.47 -8.89
N GLY A 439 -12.70 8.76 -8.78
CA GLY A 439 -11.68 8.61 -9.81
C GLY A 439 -10.58 9.67 -9.76
N GLN A 440 -9.46 9.40 -10.45
CA GLN A 440 -8.33 10.32 -10.57
C GLN A 440 -8.50 11.20 -11.82
N ARG A 441 -8.38 12.52 -11.68
CA ARG A 441 -8.84 13.47 -12.70
C ARG A 441 -7.80 14.52 -13.06
N VAL A 442 -7.01 14.99 -12.10
CA VAL A 442 -6.08 16.11 -12.30
C VAL A 442 -4.82 15.62 -13.01
N GLY A 443 -4.49 16.26 -14.14
CA GLY A 443 -3.25 15.99 -14.89
C GLY A 443 -2.20 17.08 -14.79
N SER A 444 -2.57 18.30 -14.38
CA SER A 444 -1.61 19.34 -13.98
C SER A 444 -2.22 20.38 -13.04
N TYR A 445 -1.38 20.93 -12.17
CA TYR A 445 -1.73 22.01 -11.25
C TYR A 445 -0.52 22.93 -11.03
N THR A 446 -0.79 24.14 -10.57
CA THR A 446 0.24 25.06 -10.07
C THR A 446 -0.11 25.52 -8.67
N ILE A 447 0.91 25.78 -7.86
CA ILE A 447 0.75 26.49 -6.60
C ILE A 447 1.54 27.78 -6.67
N GLU A 448 0.88 28.89 -6.38
CA GLU A 448 1.43 30.23 -6.46
C GLU A 448 1.43 30.89 -5.07
N ALA A 449 2.50 31.59 -4.74
CA ALA A 449 2.62 32.39 -3.52
C ALA A 449 2.56 33.88 -3.88
N PHE A 450 1.80 34.66 -3.13
CA PHE A 450 1.75 36.11 -3.29
C PHE A 450 2.96 36.75 -2.60
N VAL A 451 3.91 37.26 -3.38
CA VAL A 451 5.17 37.82 -2.90
C VAL A 451 5.29 39.26 -3.38
N GLY A 452 5.40 40.20 -2.44
CA GLY A 452 5.39 41.63 -2.75
C GLY A 452 4.03 42.09 -3.26
N SER A 453 3.88 42.18 -4.59
CA SER A 453 2.65 42.62 -5.26
C SER A 453 2.15 41.68 -6.36
N GLU A 454 2.75 40.50 -6.50
CA GLU A 454 2.42 39.56 -7.58
C GLU A 454 2.41 38.11 -7.10
N TYR A 455 1.71 37.26 -7.85
CA TYR A 455 1.76 35.82 -7.66
C TYR A 455 2.99 35.25 -8.37
N THR A 456 3.77 34.45 -7.66
CA THR A 456 4.89 33.70 -8.19
C THR A 456 4.61 32.22 -8.06
N THR A 457 4.72 31.47 -9.15
CA THR A 457 4.61 30.00 -9.14
C THR A 457 5.76 29.40 -8.33
N VAL A 458 5.41 28.64 -7.30
CA VAL A 458 6.35 27.92 -6.42
C VAL A 458 6.31 26.41 -6.65
N VAL A 459 5.21 25.89 -7.20
CA VAL A 459 5.06 24.49 -7.63
C VAL A 459 4.45 24.45 -9.02
N ASN A 460 5.00 23.60 -9.87
CA ASN A 460 4.39 23.17 -11.13
C ASN A 460 4.33 21.64 -11.10
N GLY A 461 3.13 21.09 -10.95
CA GLY A 461 2.92 19.66 -10.72
C GLY A 461 2.03 19.02 -11.78
N THR A 462 2.07 17.69 -11.83
CA THR A 462 1.32 16.87 -12.79
C THR A 462 0.12 16.20 -12.12
N SER A 463 0.08 14.87 -12.05
CA SER A 463 -0.99 14.11 -11.40
C SER A 463 -0.95 14.26 -9.88
N ILE A 464 -2.12 14.28 -9.24
CA ILE A 464 -2.26 14.36 -7.78
C ILE A 464 -2.55 12.97 -7.20
N GLY A 465 -3.68 12.35 -7.58
CA GLY A 465 -4.11 11.06 -7.02
C GLY A 465 -4.53 11.15 -5.55
N TYR A 466 -4.36 10.05 -4.82
CA TYR A 466 -4.63 9.93 -3.40
C TYR A 466 -3.91 10.99 -2.56
N LYS A 467 -2.61 11.21 -2.83
CA LYS A 467 -1.80 12.21 -2.11
C LYS A 467 -0.58 12.66 -2.90
N ARG A 468 -0.38 13.98 -2.92
CA ARG A 468 0.78 14.65 -3.48
C ARG A 468 1.45 15.52 -2.43
N ILE A 469 2.77 15.36 -2.25
CA ILE A 469 3.58 16.16 -1.31
C ILE A 469 4.65 16.91 -2.10
N ASP A 470 4.56 18.23 -2.13
CA ASP A 470 5.54 19.10 -2.77
C ASP A 470 6.36 19.83 -1.71
N VAL A 471 7.63 19.45 -1.56
CA VAL A 471 8.57 20.15 -0.67
C VAL A 471 9.35 21.20 -1.46
N LEU A 472 9.34 22.44 -0.99
CA LEU A 472 10.04 23.55 -1.61
C LEU A 472 11.54 23.51 -1.26
N SER A 473 12.38 23.70 -2.28
CA SER A 473 13.84 23.79 -2.09
C SER A 473 14.26 24.97 -1.21
N ASN A 474 13.44 26.03 -1.15
CA ASN A 474 13.64 27.18 -0.28
C ASN A 474 12.30 27.60 0.34
N THR A 475 12.35 28.04 1.60
CA THR A 475 11.18 28.64 2.25
C THR A 475 10.76 29.91 1.53
N VAL A 476 9.45 30.07 1.31
CA VAL A 476 8.86 31.27 0.71
C VAL A 476 8.03 31.99 1.77
N SER A 477 8.20 33.30 1.92
CA SER A 477 7.36 34.11 2.81
C SER A 477 6.20 34.71 2.03
N THR A 478 4.96 34.40 2.42
CA THR A 478 3.77 34.88 1.72
C THR A 478 2.60 35.07 2.67
N SER A 479 1.65 35.94 2.30
CA SER A 479 0.36 36.08 2.98
C SER A 479 -0.78 35.38 2.25
N ARG A 480 -0.59 34.97 0.98
CA ARG A 480 -1.63 34.30 0.18
C ARG A 480 -1.08 33.22 -0.70
N ILE A 481 -1.83 32.13 -0.81
CA ILE A 481 -1.49 30.97 -1.61
C ILE A 481 -2.64 30.67 -2.54
N ARG A 482 -2.34 30.38 -3.81
CA ARG A 482 -3.32 29.92 -4.78
C ARG A 482 -2.94 28.56 -5.32
N LEU A 483 -3.83 27.58 -5.17
CA LEU A 483 -3.78 26.31 -5.88
C LEU A 483 -4.67 26.42 -7.12
N SER A 484 -4.09 26.20 -8.30
CA SER A 484 -4.79 26.27 -9.58
C SER A 484 -4.71 24.93 -10.29
N ILE A 485 -5.85 24.31 -10.56
CA ILE A 485 -5.96 23.16 -11.45
C ILE A 485 -5.89 23.67 -12.88
N THR A 486 -4.80 23.37 -13.56
CA THR A 486 -4.52 23.87 -14.92
C THR A 486 -4.94 22.89 -16.00
N GLN A 487 -5.12 21.61 -15.64
CA GLN A 487 -5.69 20.60 -16.52
C GLN A 487 -6.34 19.47 -15.71
N SER A 488 -7.61 19.18 -16.00
CA SER A 488 -8.30 17.97 -15.53
C SER A 488 -9.12 17.32 -16.66
N ASN A 489 -9.30 15.99 -16.64
CA ASN A 489 -10.09 15.28 -17.66
C ASN A 489 -11.61 15.37 -17.41
N ALA A 490 -11.98 15.69 -16.18
CA ALA A 490 -13.34 15.91 -15.74
C ALA A 490 -13.34 17.08 -14.76
N VAL A 491 -14.48 17.38 -14.16
CA VAL A 491 -14.53 18.36 -13.07
C VAL A 491 -13.58 17.94 -11.94
N PRO A 492 -12.66 18.82 -11.47
CA PRO A 492 -11.74 18.46 -10.39
C PRO A 492 -12.50 18.23 -9.08
N VAL A 493 -12.07 17.23 -8.32
CA VAL A 493 -12.64 16.89 -7.01
C VAL A 493 -11.49 16.76 -6.03
N LEU A 494 -11.30 17.78 -5.20
CA LEU A 494 -10.19 17.84 -4.25
C LEU A 494 -10.71 17.63 -2.83
N GLN A 495 -10.10 16.69 -2.12
CA GLN A 495 -10.47 16.34 -0.75
C GLN A 495 -9.67 17.12 0.29
N GLY A 496 -8.40 17.41 0.00
CA GLY A 496 -7.50 18.02 0.99
C GLY A 496 -6.50 18.98 0.38
N PHE A 497 -6.25 20.09 1.08
CA PHE A 497 -5.13 20.98 0.78
C PHE A 497 -4.47 21.48 2.07
N GLN A 498 -3.18 21.18 2.23
CA GLN A 498 -2.38 21.64 3.37
C GLN A 498 -1.21 22.51 2.90
N VAL A 499 -0.88 23.50 3.75
CA VAL A 499 0.31 24.34 3.60
C VAL A 499 1.24 24.03 4.78
N LEU A 500 2.49 23.70 4.47
CA LEU A 500 3.49 23.29 5.46
C LEU A 500 4.38 24.47 5.86
N GLY A 501 4.55 24.68 7.16
CA GLY A 501 5.48 25.67 7.73
C GLY A 501 6.96 25.25 7.61
N PRO A 502 7.92 26.11 7.97
CA PRO A 502 9.36 25.81 7.84
C PRO A 502 9.82 24.68 8.77
N ASN A 503 10.95 24.06 8.42
CA ASN A 503 11.65 23.14 9.32
C ASN A 503 12.17 23.89 10.54
N ASP A 504 11.67 23.52 11.72
CA ASP A 504 12.16 24.06 12.99
C ASP A 504 13.47 23.34 13.35
N ILE A 505 14.59 23.83 12.81
CA ILE A 505 15.95 23.29 13.07
C ILE A 505 16.31 23.37 14.58
N SER A 506 15.48 24.03 15.39
CA SER A 506 15.69 24.21 16.83
C SER A 506 15.42 22.96 17.70
N LYS A 507 14.78 21.90 17.16
CA LYS A 507 14.41 20.70 17.94
C LYS A 507 15.32 19.48 17.78
N THR A 508 16.22 19.45 16.79
CA THR A 508 17.14 18.31 16.57
C THR A 508 18.45 18.41 17.35
N SER A 509 18.53 19.28 18.37
CA SER A 509 19.68 19.38 19.27
C SER A 509 19.24 19.33 20.74
N ARG A 510 18.76 18.16 21.20
CA ARG A 510 18.76 17.82 22.63
C ARG A 510 19.06 16.35 22.86
#